data_AF-A0A2E0WZ84-F1
#
_entry.id   AF-A0A2E0WZ84-F1
#
_cell.length_a   1.000
_cell.length_b   1.000
_cell.length_c   1.000
_cell.angle_alpha   90.00
_cell.angle_beta   90.00
_cell.angle_gamma   90.00
#
_symmetry.space_group_name_H-M   'P 1'
#
loop_
_entity.id
_entity.type
_entity.pdbx_description
1 polymer ?
#
loop_
_entity_poly.entity_id
_entity_poly.type
_entity_poly.pdbx_seq_one_letter_code
_entity_poly.pdbx_strand_id
1 'polypeptide(L)'
;MPTAAANAQAPSLTAVEQLGKEIYFDDISHPGGMSCASCHTPTAGWASPDDEVNAHGSVIPAGTTPARFGNRKPPSAAYATFAPQLHYDAARGSFVGGNFFDGRATGAKLGNPAADQALGPFLNPVEMNNPDKANVLAQIAASPYAAAWAAAWGEPLEYDTPAKIEQNYDRIGLSIAAYEGSSEVNRFTSKYDYYLQGQVNLTALEADGLRTFEGKGKCADCHTSQPGPNDEPPLFTDFSYANLGVPKNEENPFYDMDEVLVDGQPVNPAGDAWVDPGLGGFLASQTDEPTWTAMADDNMGKHKTPTLRNVALSFEDGFTRAYMHNGVFKTLEEVVSFYNTRDTATWPAPEVADNLETATVGNLGLNAYQEEAIVAFMKTLTDGYDLFNLPGDFSNDGVVDSYDLDDPLLGWNARLGLDLAGSDFLLWQQQATAASAANVSEPASFGLGAAVTLALVAWRSRRGRSARRPVPELAS
;
A
#
# COMPACT_ATOMS: atom_id res chain seq x y z
N MET A 1 -35.24 -22.79 -3.85
CA MET A 1 -35.18 -21.31 -3.88
C MET A 1 -34.28 -20.90 -2.74
N PRO A 2 -33.03 -20.51 -2.98
CA PRO A 2 -32.25 -19.88 -1.93
C PRO A 2 -32.85 -18.50 -1.69
N THR A 3 -33.17 -18.25 -0.43
CA THR A 3 -33.56 -16.93 0.06
C THR A 3 -32.42 -15.96 -0.17
N ALA A 4 -32.71 -14.87 -0.87
CA ALA A 4 -31.81 -13.74 -1.04
C ALA A 4 -31.16 -13.40 0.32
N ALA A 5 -29.83 -13.50 0.39
CA ALA A 5 -29.08 -12.97 1.51
C ALA A 5 -29.48 -11.51 1.65
N ALA A 6 -30.03 -11.16 2.82
CA ALA A 6 -30.30 -9.77 3.15
C ALA A 6 -28.98 -9.00 2.96
N ASN A 7 -29.00 -7.94 2.15
CA ASN A 7 -27.97 -6.92 2.14
C ASN A 7 -27.72 -6.50 3.59
N ALA A 8 -26.67 -7.05 4.21
CA ALA A 8 -26.15 -6.53 5.46
C ALA A 8 -25.57 -5.18 5.10
N GLN A 9 -26.37 -4.13 5.26
CA GLN A 9 -25.90 -2.77 5.11
C GLN A 9 -24.73 -2.61 6.07
N ALA A 10 -23.58 -2.16 5.54
CA ALA A 10 -22.40 -1.94 6.35
C ALA A 10 -22.80 -1.13 7.60
N PRO A 11 -22.31 -1.51 8.79
CA PRO A 11 -22.71 -0.83 10.02
C PRO A 11 -22.44 0.66 9.87
N SER A 12 -23.46 1.48 10.19
CA SER A 12 -23.32 2.92 10.16
C SER A 12 -22.24 3.36 11.14
N LEU A 13 -21.39 4.30 10.73
CA LEU A 13 -20.40 4.91 11.62
C LEU A 13 -21.07 5.46 12.89
N THR A 14 -20.42 5.24 14.02
CA THR A 14 -20.73 5.91 15.29
C THR A 14 -20.52 7.42 15.17
N ALA A 15 -21.04 8.20 16.12
CA ALA A 15 -20.87 9.65 16.08
C ALA A 15 -19.40 10.10 16.13
N VAL A 16 -18.54 9.36 16.86
CA VAL A 16 -17.10 9.66 16.95
C VAL A 16 -16.38 9.29 15.65
N GLU A 17 -16.71 8.16 15.04
CA GLU A 17 -16.18 7.75 13.72
C GLU A 17 -16.64 8.71 12.62
N GLN A 18 -17.90 9.15 12.64
CA GLN A 18 -18.40 10.13 11.68
C GLN A 18 -17.66 11.45 11.82
N LEU A 19 -17.48 11.98 13.04
CA LEU A 19 -16.68 13.19 13.26
C LEU A 19 -15.23 13.00 12.76
N GLY A 20 -14.64 11.83 13.04
CA GLY A 20 -13.31 11.47 12.54
C GLY A 20 -13.23 11.51 11.02
N LYS A 21 -14.23 10.95 10.32
CA LYS A 21 -14.34 10.98 8.86
C LYS A 21 -14.42 12.42 8.35
N GLU A 22 -15.29 13.24 8.93
CA GLU A 22 -15.40 14.65 8.50
C GLU A 22 -14.05 15.38 8.63
N ILE A 23 -13.34 15.20 9.75
CA ILE A 23 -12.01 15.80 9.96
C ILE A 23 -10.97 15.23 8.98
N TYR A 24 -11.00 13.92 8.72
CA TYR A 24 -10.04 13.24 7.84
C TYR A 24 -10.03 13.79 6.42
N PHE A 25 -11.21 14.17 5.92
CA PHE A 25 -11.41 14.68 4.56
C PHE A 25 -11.50 16.22 4.50
N ASP A 26 -11.37 16.93 5.62
CA ASP A 26 -11.38 18.41 5.65
C ASP A 26 -9.96 18.97 5.47
N ASP A 27 -9.85 20.10 4.77
CA ASP A 27 -8.59 20.73 4.38
C ASP A 27 -8.00 21.58 5.52
N ILE A 28 -7.83 20.98 6.70
CA ILE A 28 -7.38 21.64 7.93
C ILE A 28 -5.85 21.82 7.93
N SER A 29 -5.36 22.69 7.05
CA SER A 29 -3.95 23.00 6.85
C SER A 29 -3.72 24.51 6.75
N HIS A 30 -2.45 24.92 6.84
CA HIS A 30 -2.06 26.32 6.66
C HIS A 30 -0.85 26.48 5.73
N PRO A 31 -0.98 27.24 4.62
CA PRO A 31 -2.25 27.73 4.06
C PRO A 31 -3.15 26.56 3.62
N GLY A 32 -4.47 26.73 3.71
CA GLY A 32 -5.44 25.64 3.47
C GLY A 32 -5.36 25.02 2.07
N GLY A 33 -5.87 23.80 1.95
CA GLY A 33 -5.89 23.02 0.70
C GLY A 33 -5.30 21.61 0.80
N MET A 34 -5.08 21.12 2.02
CA MET A 34 -4.62 19.75 2.30
C MET A 34 -5.38 19.17 3.48
N SER A 35 -5.83 17.92 3.31
CA SER A 35 -6.48 17.05 4.30
C SER A 35 -5.62 15.82 4.57
N CYS A 36 -6.04 14.94 5.49
CA CYS A 36 -5.39 13.63 5.66
C CYS A 36 -5.48 12.81 4.37
N ALA A 37 -6.63 12.88 3.68
CA ALA A 37 -6.89 12.17 2.44
C ALA A 37 -6.02 12.62 1.25
N SER A 38 -5.42 13.82 1.30
CA SER A 38 -4.42 14.26 0.32
C SER A 38 -3.21 13.33 0.28
N CYS A 39 -2.86 12.71 1.42
CA CYS A 39 -1.74 11.80 1.55
C CYS A 39 -2.15 10.33 1.69
N HIS A 40 -3.40 10.08 2.09
CA HIS A 40 -3.91 8.78 2.47
C HIS A 40 -5.29 8.52 1.85
N THR A 41 -5.34 8.19 0.56
CA THR A 41 -6.63 8.02 -0.14
C THR A 41 -7.20 6.60 0.01
N PRO A 42 -8.54 6.43 0.15
CA PRO A 42 -9.16 5.11 0.10
C PRO A 42 -8.82 4.32 -1.18
N THR A 43 -8.66 5.00 -2.32
CA THR A 43 -8.48 4.38 -3.64
C THR A 43 -7.07 3.83 -3.89
N ALA A 44 -6.09 4.21 -3.07
CA ALA A 44 -4.70 3.71 -3.14
C ALA A 44 -4.29 2.98 -1.85
N GLY A 45 -5.26 2.41 -1.12
CA GLY A 45 -5.00 1.58 0.05
C GLY A 45 -4.62 2.44 1.24
N TRP A 46 -5.22 3.63 1.34
CA TRP A 46 -4.97 4.62 2.38
C TRP A 46 -3.52 5.11 2.41
N ALA A 47 -2.90 5.12 1.22
CA ALA A 47 -1.57 5.65 0.95
C ALA A 47 -1.64 6.74 -0.14
N SER A 48 -0.47 7.24 -0.58
CA SER A 48 -0.36 8.31 -1.57
C SER A 48 -1.13 7.99 -2.86
N PRO A 49 -2.05 8.87 -3.31
CA PRO A 49 -2.73 8.76 -4.61
C PRO A 49 -1.86 9.17 -5.80
N ASP A 50 -0.70 9.78 -5.56
CA ASP A 50 0.02 10.54 -6.58
C ASP A 50 1.11 9.70 -7.25
N ASP A 51 0.94 9.43 -8.53
CA ASP A 51 1.82 8.62 -9.37
C ASP A 51 3.22 9.24 -9.53
N GLU A 52 3.29 10.57 -9.74
CA GLU A 52 4.55 11.29 -9.92
C GLU A 52 5.34 11.31 -8.60
N VAL A 53 4.67 11.59 -7.48
CA VAL A 53 5.29 11.50 -6.16
C VAL A 53 5.80 10.08 -5.91
N ASN A 54 4.99 9.06 -6.18
CA ASN A 54 5.38 7.66 -5.97
C ASN A 54 6.54 7.24 -6.87
N ALA A 55 6.59 7.70 -8.13
CA ALA A 55 7.68 7.40 -9.05
C ALA A 55 9.03 7.99 -8.61
N HIS A 56 9.01 9.07 -7.83
CA HIS A 56 10.21 9.81 -7.41
C HIS A 56 10.46 9.72 -5.88
N GLY A 57 10.66 10.85 -5.22
CA GLY A 57 11.00 10.94 -3.79
C GLY A 57 9.97 10.37 -2.82
N SER A 58 8.73 10.09 -3.27
CA SER A 58 7.67 9.44 -2.49
C SER A 58 7.22 10.19 -1.23
N VAL A 59 7.56 11.47 -1.15
CA VAL A 59 7.19 12.40 -0.07
C VAL A 59 6.26 13.47 -0.64
N ILE A 60 5.22 13.78 0.11
CA ILE A 60 4.19 14.71 -0.34
C ILE A 60 4.54 16.12 0.14
N PRO A 61 4.41 17.16 -0.71
CA PRO A 61 4.66 18.53 -0.30
C PRO A 61 3.75 18.98 0.85
N ALA A 62 4.25 19.89 1.70
CA ALA A 62 3.54 20.44 2.84
C ALA A 62 2.42 21.41 2.42
N GLY A 63 1.20 20.91 2.30
CA GLY A 63 0.04 21.69 1.87
C GLY A 63 0.33 22.49 0.60
N THR A 64 0.07 23.80 0.67
CA THR A 64 0.34 24.75 -0.42
C THR A 64 1.73 25.41 -0.35
N THR A 65 2.65 24.84 0.43
CA THR A 65 4.06 25.28 0.53
C THR A 65 4.98 24.29 -0.20
N PRO A 66 5.05 24.33 -1.55
CA PRO A 66 5.66 23.27 -2.36
C PRO A 66 7.17 23.08 -2.20
N ALA A 67 7.85 23.92 -1.41
CA ALA A 67 9.27 23.77 -1.10
C ALA A 67 9.54 22.93 0.17
N ARG A 68 8.50 22.40 0.83
CA ARG A 68 8.63 21.66 2.09
C ARG A 68 8.14 20.24 1.94
N PHE A 69 8.95 19.28 2.39
CA PHE A 69 8.67 17.86 2.27
C PHE A 69 8.99 17.15 3.58
N GLY A 70 8.21 16.12 3.90
CA GLY A 70 8.58 15.14 4.92
C GLY A 70 9.83 14.37 4.50
N ASN A 71 10.46 13.69 5.46
CA ASN A 71 11.64 12.85 5.23
C ASN A 71 11.28 11.40 4.87
N ARG A 72 10.02 10.99 5.00
CA ARG A 72 9.56 9.63 4.76
C ARG A 72 8.30 9.61 3.93
N LYS A 73 8.10 8.52 3.20
CA LYS A 73 6.83 8.21 2.56
C LYS A 73 5.74 8.10 3.64
N PRO A 74 4.51 8.62 3.42
CA PRO A 74 3.39 8.34 4.32
C PRO A 74 3.07 6.83 4.38
N PRO A 75 2.98 6.21 5.58
CA PRO A 75 2.51 4.84 5.71
C PRO A 75 1.02 4.73 5.34
N SER A 76 0.51 3.51 5.13
CA SER A 76 -0.94 3.34 4.99
C SER A 76 -1.64 3.68 6.32
N ALA A 77 -2.75 4.40 6.26
CA ALA A 77 -3.61 4.59 7.43
C ALA A 77 -4.48 3.35 7.72
N ALA A 78 -4.69 2.48 6.73
CA ALA A 78 -5.44 1.25 6.92
C ALA A 78 -4.70 0.29 7.83
N TYR A 79 -5.46 -0.34 8.72
CA TYR A 79 -5.02 -1.30 9.72
C TYR A 79 -3.99 -0.75 10.73
N ALA A 80 -3.73 0.56 10.74
CA ALA A 80 -2.76 1.19 11.64
C ALA A 80 -3.23 1.23 13.09
N THR A 81 -4.54 1.23 13.32
CA THR A 81 -5.16 1.29 14.66
C THR A 81 -5.01 0.01 15.48
N PHE A 82 -4.67 -1.11 14.81
CA PHE A 82 -4.38 -2.39 15.46
C PHE A 82 -2.99 -2.47 16.09
N ALA A 83 -2.10 -1.50 15.80
CA ALA A 83 -0.78 -1.47 16.41
C ALA A 83 -0.92 -1.32 17.94
N PRO A 84 -0.29 -2.20 18.75
CA PRO A 84 -0.29 -2.04 20.19
C PRO A 84 0.55 -0.82 20.60
N GLN A 85 0.39 -0.37 21.85
CA GLN A 85 1.31 0.63 22.40
C GLN A 85 2.76 0.17 22.29
N LEU A 86 3.66 1.10 21.99
CA LEU A 86 5.08 0.80 21.84
C LEU A 86 5.64 0.27 23.16
N HIS A 87 6.23 -0.91 23.11
CA HIS A 87 6.90 -1.52 24.25
C HIS A 87 8.07 -2.40 23.79
N TYR A 88 8.98 -2.69 24.71
CA TYR A 88 10.02 -3.68 24.47
C TYR A 88 9.51 -5.07 24.85
N ASP A 89 9.48 -5.99 23.88
CA ASP A 89 9.15 -7.39 24.12
C ASP A 89 10.43 -8.17 24.41
N ALA A 90 10.65 -8.50 25.68
CA ALA A 90 11.84 -9.23 26.13
C ALA A 90 11.91 -10.69 25.62
N ALA A 91 10.78 -11.30 25.28
CA ALA A 91 10.76 -12.66 24.72
C ALA A 91 11.21 -12.66 23.26
N ARG A 92 10.90 -11.59 22.53
CA ARG A 92 11.34 -11.38 21.13
C ARG A 92 12.70 -10.70 21.03
N GLY A 93 13.12 -9.96 22.06
CA GLY A 93 14.33 -9.13 22.01
C GLY A 93 14.19 -7.94 21.06
N SER A 94 12.97 -7.42 20.87
CA SER A 94 12.68 -6.33 19.94
C SER A 94 11.58 -5.42 20.48
N PHE A 95 11.55 -4.18 20.02
CA PHE A 95 10.41 -3.30 20.23
C PHE A 95 9.23 -3.76 19.37
N VAL A 96 8.01 -3.55 19.87
CA VAL A 96 6.76 -3.91 19.19
C VAL A 96 5.75 -2.78 19.39
N GLY A 97 4.99 -2.46 18.35
CA GLY A 97 3.90 -1.49 18.41
C GLY A 97 4.31 -0.09 18.00
N GLY A 98 3.52 0.90 18.44
CA GLY A 98 3.64 2.29 18.00
C GLY A 98 3.22 2.52 16.55
N ASN A 99 3.09 3.78 16.16
CA ASN A 99 2.83 4.23 14.79
C ASN A 99 3.88 5.24 14.33
N PHE A 100 3.83 5.56 13.03
CA PHE A 100 4.99 5.92 12.18
C PHE A 100 5.97 4.75 11.97
N PHE A 101 6.90 4.92 11.02
CA PHE A 101 7.93 3.92 10.74
C PHE A 101 8.97 3.77 11.86
N ASP A 102 9.14 4.76 12.74
CA ASP A 102 10.07 4.74 13.88
C ASP A 102 9.39 4.53 15.24
N GLY A 103 8.07 4.36 15.26
CA GLY A 103 7.30 4.11 16.47
C GLY A 103 7.07 5.32 17.36
N ARG A 104 7.44 6.54 16.93
CA ARG A 104 7.41 7.74 17.79
C ARG A 104 6.02 8.11 18.30
N ALA A 105 4.96 7.68 17.62
CA ALA A 105 3.61 7.73 18.17
C ALA A 105 3.40 6.46 19.02
N THR A 106 3.75 6.55 20.30
CA THR A 106 3.83 5.36 21.17
C THR A 106 2.46 4.82 21.59
N GLY A 107 1.41 5.64 21.53
CA GLY A 107 0.08 5.33 22.06
C GLY A 107 -0.05 5.59 23.56
N ALA A 108 1.00 6.06 24.23
CA ALA A 108 0.99 6.35 25.66
C ALA A 108 0.10 7.55 26.01
N LYS A 109 -0.08 8.51 25.08
CA LYS A 109 -0.83 9.74 25.36
C LYS A 109 -2.34 9.49 25.33
N LEU A 110 -2.85 8.88 24.26
CA LEU A 110 -4.29 8.70 24.02
C LEU A 110 -4.76 7.25 24.15
N GLY A 111 -3.87 6.35 24.55
CA GLY A 111 -4.19 4.93 24.69
C GLY A 111 -4.10 4.13 23.39
N ASN A 112 -3.91 4.78 22.24
CA ASN A 112 -3.80 4.16 20.93
C ASN A 112 -2.74 4.88 20.07
N PRO A 113 -1.76 4.16 19.48
CA PRO A 113 -0.74 4.77 18.62
C PRO A 113 -1.26 5.58 17.43
N ALA A 114 -2.36 5.17 16.79
CA ALA A 114 -2.94 5.90 15.67
C ALA A 114 -3.53 7.23 16.15
N ALA A 115 -4.17 7.25 17.32
CA ALA A 115 -4.66 8.49 17.92
C ALA A 115 -3.52 9.46 18.23
N ASP A 116 -2.42 8.97 18.82
CA ASP A 116 -1.22 9.78 19.07
C ASP A 116 -0.63 10.31 17.76
N GLN A 117 -0.57 9.48 16.72
CA GLN A 117 -0.04 9.82 15.41
C GLN A 117 -0.87 10.89 14.70
N ALA A 118 -2.20 10.80 14.76
CA ALA A 118 -3.13 11.71 14.10
C ALA A 118 -2.99 13.17 14.59
N LEU A 119 -2.43 13.40 15.77
CA LEU A 119 -2.16 14.73 16.31
C LEU A 119 -0.95 15.44 15.66
N GLY A 120 -0.01 14.70 15.09
CA GLY A 120 1.26 15.23 14.59
C GLY A 120 1.11 16.11 13.34
N PRO A 121 0.50 15.60 12.26
CA PRO A 121 0.54 16.26 10.95
C PRO A 121 -0.01 17.68 10.92
N PHE A 122 -1.04 17.97 11.72
CA PHE A 122 -1.65 19.30 11.79
C PHE A 122 -0.65 20.42 12.03
N LEU A 123 0.31 20.22 12.94
CA LEU A 123 1.28 21.27 13.34
C LEU A 123 2.64 21.09 12.68
N ASN A 124 2.85 19.98 11.96
CA ASN A 124 4.14 19.70 11.35
C ASN A 124 4.36 20.67 10.17
N PRO A 125 5.41 21.49 10.19
CA PRO A 125 5.63 22.53 9.19
C PRO A 125 5.96 22.00 7.79
N VAL A 126 6.30 20.70 7.69
CA VAL A 126 6.52 19.99 6.43
C VAL A 126 5.35 19.07 6.03
N GLU A 127 4.21 19.16 6.73
CA GLU A 127 2.96 18.48 6.38
C GLU A 127 1.80 19.51 6.33
N MET A 128 0.95 19.60 7.35
CA MET A 128 -0.24 20.49 7.30
C MET A 128 0.02 21.89 7.87
N ASN A 129 1.13 22.12 8.58
CA ASN A 129 1.71 23.43 8.91
C ASN A 129 0.78 24.44 9.61
N ASN A 130 -0.25 24.00 10.35
CA ASN A 130 -1.02 24.91 11.19
C ASN A 130 -0.14 25.51 12.29
N PRO A 131 -0.33 26.80 12.62
CA PRO A 131 0.55 27.49 13.57
C PRO A 131 0.42 26.97 15.01
N ASP A 132 -0.78 26.55 15.40
CA ASP A 132 -1.06 26.03 16.74
C ASP A 132 -2.37 25.21 16.79
N LYS A 133 -2.60 24.56 17.93
CA LYS A 133 -3.79 23.73 18.19
C LYS A 133 -5.09 24.53 18.19
N ALA A 134 -5.05 25.79 18.63
CA ALA A 134 -6.25 26.63 18.67
C ALA A 134 -6.72 26.97 17.26
N ASN A 135 -5.80 27.18 16.32
CA ASN A 135 -6.10 27.40 14.91
C ASN A 135 -6.78 26.18 14.28
N VAL A 136 -6.29 24.96 14.56
CA VAL A 136 -6.92 23.71 14.11
C VAL A 136 -8.37 23.61 14.63
N LEU A 137 -8.57 23.85 15.93
CA LEU A 137 -9.92 23.81 16.53
C LEU A 137 -10.82 24.90 15.97
N ALA A 138 -10.29 26.09 15.67
CA ALA A 138 -11.04 27.17 15.05
C ALA A 138 -11.51 26.82 13.62
N GLN A 139 -10.69 26.12 12.84
CA GLN A 139 -11.08 25.63 11.51
C GLN A 139 -12.23 24.60 11.61
N ILE A 140 -12.12 23.63 12.52
CA ILE A 140 -13.20 22.66 12.79
C ILE A 140 -14.48 23.35 13.28
N ALA A 141 -14.36 24.36 14.14
CA ALA A 141 -15.52 25.12 14.63
C ALA A 141 -16.21 25.94 13.53
N ALA A 142 -15.48 26.31 12.47
CA ALA A 142 -16.00 27.04 11.31
C ALA A 142 -16.52 26.11 10.19
N SER A 143 -16.31 24.79 10.31
CA SER A 143 -16.65 23.83 9.27
C SER A 143 -18.17 23.58 9.16
N PRO A 144 -18.65 23.06 8.02
CA PRO A 144 -20.06 22.67 7.86
C PRO A 144 -20.50 21.58 8.84
N TYR A 145 -19.56 20.78 9.36
CA TYR A 145 -19.83 19.66 10.25
C TYR A 145 -19.60 19.99 11.74
N ALA A 146 -19.37 21.25 12.12
CA ALA A 146 -19.13 21.65 13.51
C ALA A 146 -20.18 21.11 14.50
N ALA A 147 -21.44 20.96 14.07
CA ALA A 147 -22.52 20.38 14.87
C ALA A 147 -22.31 18.89 15.22
N ALA A 148 -21.55 18.13 14.43
CA ALA A 148 -21.21 16.73 14.68
C ALA A 148 -20.35 16.56 15.95
N TRP A 149 -19.64 17.62 16.38
CA TRP A 149 -18.82 17.58 17.59
C TRP A 149 -19.62 17.22 18.84
N ALA A 150 -20.77 17.89 19.04
CA ALA A 150 -21.61 17.64 20.21
C ALA A 150 -22.22 16.24 20.18
N ALA A 151 -22.48 15.67 18.99
CA ALA A 151 -22.95 14.30 18.86
C ALA A 151 -21.86 13.27 19.24
N ALA A 152 -20.60 13.55 18.92
CA ALA A 152 -19.47 12.67 19.23
C ALA A 152 -19.07 12.73 20.73
N TRP A 153 -18.99 13.93 21.31
CA TRP A 153 -18.38 14.13 22.63
C TRP A 153 -19.35 14.53 23.73
N GLY A 154 -20.64 14.72 23.41
CA GLY A 154 -21.70 15.06 24.38
C GLY A 154 -21.67 16.50 24.88
N GLU A 155 -20.78 17.34 24.34
CA GLU A 155 -20.64 18.76 24.67
C GLU A 155 -20.15 19.55 23.44
N PRO A 156 -20.42 20.86 23.33
CA PRO A 156 -19.95 21.67 22.22
C PRO A 156 -18.42 21.79 22.19
N LEU A 157 -17.87 22.09 21.01
CA LEU A 157 -16.46 22.40 20.85
C LEU A 157 -16.11 23.74 21.52
N GLU A 158 -15.23 23.70 22.51
CA GLU A 158 -14.71 24.87 23.22
C GLU A 158 -13.19 24.93 23.07
N TYR A 159 -12.62 26.12 22.88
CA TYR A 159 -11.18 26.32 22.71
C TYR A 159 -10.72 27.68 23.26
N ASP A 160 -11.43 28.19 24.27
CA ASP A 160 -11.23 29.50 24.91
C ASP A 160 -10.17 29.47 26.03
N THR A 161 -9.82 28.29 26.54
CA THR A 161 -8.80 28.09 27.58
C THR A 161 -7.76 27.07 27.15
N PRO A 162 -6.51 27.14 27.67
CA PRO A 162 -5.48 26.15 27.37
C PRO A 162 -5.90 24.71 27.65
N ALA A 163 -6.63 24.47 28.74
CA ALA A 163 -7.12 23.13 29.10
C ALA A 163 -8.13 22.58 28.08
N LYS A 164 -9.03 23.43 27.58
CA LYS A 164 -10.01 23.06 26.55
C LYS A 164 -9.35 22.85 25.19
N ILE A 165 -8.35 23.66 24.85
CA ILE A 165 -7.53 23.47 23.64
C ILE A 165 -6.85 22.10 23.68
N GLU A 166 -6.14 21.76 24.76
CA GLU A 166 -5.47 20.46 24.85
C GLU A 166 -6.47 19.29 24.81
N GLN A 167 -7.53 19.34 25.61
CA GLN A 167 -8.56 18.31 25.65
C GLN A 167 -9.20 18.08 24.28
N ASN A 168 -9.61 19.15 23.61
CA ASN A 168 -10.31 19.02 22.33
C ASN A 168 -9.35 18.71 21.18
N TYR A 169 -8.08 19.13 21.26
CA TYR A 169 -7.07 18.66 20.32
C TYR A 169 -6.84 17.15 20.45
N ASP A 170 -6.77 16.61 21.67
CA ASP A 170 -6.68 15.16 21.91
C ASP A 170 -7.90 14.40 21.36
N ARG A 171 -9.10 15.00 21.47
CA ARG A 171 -10.32 14.46 20.88
C ARG A 171 -10.30 14.40 19.36
N ILE A 172 -9.59 15.30 18.68
CA ILE A 172 -9.36 15.20 17.24
C ILE A 172 -8.63 13.89 16.92
N GLY A 173 -7.52 13.61 17.62
CA GLY A 173 -6.75 12.39 17.43
C GLY A 173 -7.58 11.13 17.70
N LEU A 174 -8.37 11.13 18.78
CA LEU A 174 -9.29 10.03 19.09
C LEU A 174 -10.39 9.85 18.02
N SER A 175 -10.94 10.94 17.49
CA SER A 175 -11.95 10.87 16.43
C SER A 175 -11.38 10.32 15.13
N ILE A 176 -10.21 10.81 14.70
CA ILE A 176 -9.52 10.31 13.49
C ILE A 176 -9.20 8.82 13.64
N ALA A 177 -8.58 8.42 14.77
CA ALA A 177 -8.26 7.02 15.00
C ALA A 177 -9.50 6.12 15.11
N ALA A 178 -10.63 6.64 15.61
CA ALA A 178 -11.89 5.91 15.57
C ALA A 178 -12.31 5.66 14.11
N TYR A 179 -12.26 6.69 13.25
CA TYR A 179 -12.57 6.53 11.83
C TYR A 179 -11.63 5.55 11.14
N GLU A 180 -10.31 5.70 11.32
CA GLU A 180 -9.30 4.77 10.82
C GLU A 180 -9.48 3.35 11.37
N GLY A 181 -10.14 3.19 12.51
CA GLY A 181 -10.49 1.91 13.14
C GLY A 181 -11.77 1.28 12.59
N SER A 182 -12.59 2.05 11.86
CA SER A 182 -13.90 1.62 11.39
C SER A 182 -13.82 0.58 10.26
N SER A 183 -14.97 -0.05 9.98
CA SER A 183 -15.12 -1.00 8.87
C SER A 183 -15.03 -0.38 7.49
N GLU A 184 -15.09 0.96 7.36
CA GLU A 184 -14.83 1.64 6.08
C GLU A 184 -13.34 1.59 5.72
N VAL A 185 -12.47 1.66 6.72
CA VAL A 185 -11.01 1.71 6.55
C VAL A 185 -10.39 0.31 6.63
N ASN A 186 -10.87 -0.51 7.55
CA ASN A 186 -10.39 -1.88 7.80
C ASN A 186 -11.44 -2.89 7.35
N ARG A 187 -11.49 -3.14 6.04
CA ARG A 187 -12.62 -3.85 5.43
C ARG A 187 -12.55 -5.37 5.64
N PHE A 188 -11.36 -5.96 5.67
CA PHE A 188 -11.16 -7.42 5.69
C PHE A 188 -11.96 -8.13 4.58
N THR A 189 -11.89 -7.58 3.36
CA THR A 189 -12.65 -8.02 2.17
C THR A 189 -11.70 -8.41 1.04
N SER A 190 -10.52 -8.91 1.36
CA SER A 190 -9.57 -9.37 0.35
C SER A 190 -9.88 -10.79 -0.10
N LYS A 191 -9.35 -11.19 -1.26
CA LYS A 191 -9.44 -12.59 -1.72
C LYS A 191 -8.92 -13.55 -0.67
N TYR A 192 -7.86 -13.18 0.04
CA TYR A 192 -7.30 -13.98 1.11
C TYR A 192 -8.24 -14.13 2.31
N ASP A 193 -8.96 -13.06 2.68
CA ASP A 193 -9.96 -13.13 3.75
C ASP A 193 -11.08 -14.12 3.39
N TYR A 194 -11.54 -14.09 2.14
CA TYR A 194 -12.55 -15.03 1.64
C TYR A 194 -12.01 -16.46 1.49
N TYR A 195 -10.74 -16.63 1.13
CA TYR A 195 -10.06 -17.92 1.11
C TYR A 195 -10.01 -18.56 2.51
N LEU A 196 -9.65 -17.78 3.54
CA LEU A 196 -9.68 -18.25 4.93
C LEU A 196 -11.08 -18.65 5.40
N GLN A 197 -12.12 -18.00 4.84
CA GLN A 197 -13.52 -18.35 5.09
C GLN A 197 -14.03 -19.53 4.25
N GLY A 198 -13.20 -20.10 3.36
CA GLY A 198 -13.56 -21.19 2.46
C GLY A 198 -14.57 -20.79 1.37
N GLN A 199 -14.68 -19.50 1.05
CA GLN A 199 -15.61 -18.97 0.05
C GLN A 199 -15.01 -18.90 -1.35
N VAL A 200 -13.68 -18.84 -1.46
CA VAL A 200 -12.96 -18.84 -2.74
C VAL A 200 -11.68 -19.67 -2.64
N ASN A 201 -11.18 -20.13 -3.79
CA ASN A 201 -9.89 -20.78 -3.88
C ASN A 201 -8.81 -19.82 -4.36
N LEU A 202 -7.60 -19.99 -3.84
CA LEU A 202 -6.40 -19.43 -4.47
C LEU A 202 -6.11 -20.19 -5.76
N THR A 203 -5.64 -19.48 -6.78
CA THR A 203 -5.04 -20.08 -7.97
C THR A 203 -3.79 -20.87 -7.59
N ALA A 204 -3.31 -21.74 -8.49
CA ALA A 204 -2.08 -22.50 -8.25
C ALA A 204 -0.88 -21.57 -7.94
N LEU A 205 -0.74 -20.46 -8.67
CA LEU A 205 0.35 -19.49 -8.47
C LEU A 205 0.23 -18.78 -7.11
N GLU A 206 -0.97 -18.31 -6.75
CA GLU A 206 -1.22 -17.66 -5.44
C GLU A 206 -1.00 -18.64 -4.27
N ALA A 207 -1.42 -19.89 -4.40
CA ALA A 207 -1.21 -20.93 -3.40
C ALA A 207 0.27 -21.32 -3.27
N ASP A 208 1.02 -21.38 -4.38
CA ASP A 208 2.47 -21.54 -4.37
C ASP A 208 3.17 -20.33 -3.74
N GLY A 209 2.60 -19.15 -3.95
CA GLY A 209 3.01 -17.90 -3.34
C GLY A 209 2.89 -17.93 -1.83
N LEU A 210 1.72 -18.29 -1.30
CA LEU A 210 1.50 -18.46 0.14
C LEU A 210 2.49 -19.47 0.74
N ARG A 211 2.66 -20.65 0.12
CA ARG A 211 3.61 -21.67 0.61
C ARG A 211 5.06 -21.17 0.58
N THR A 212 5.42 -20.37 -0.42
CA THR A 212 6.76 -19.79 -0.50
C THR A 212 6.93 -18.69 0.54
N PHE A 213 5.93 -17.82 0.71
CA PHE A 213 5.88 -16.74 1.69
C PHE A 213 6.06 -17.24 3.13
N GLU A 214 5.40 -18.35 3.49
CA GLU A 214 5.50 -18.99 4.80
C GLU A 214 6.73 -19.90 4.97
N GLY A 215 7.25 -20.41 3.86
CA GLY A 215 8.36 -21.36 3.85
C GLY A 215 9.68 -20.68 3.49
N LYS A 216 10.13 -20.91 2.25
CA LYS A 216 11.47 -20.51 1.79
C LYS A 216 11.69 -18.99 1.80
N GLY A 217 10.64 -18.22 1.58
CA GLY A 217 10.66 -16.76 1.59
C GLY A 217 10.78 -16.16 3.00
N LYS A 218 10.42 -16.92 4.05
CA LYS A 218 10.44 -16.48 5.46
C LYS A 218 9.68 -15.20 5.76
N CYS A 219 8.82 -14.75 4.84
CA CYS A 219 8.12 -13.48 4.95
C CYS A 219 7.18 -13.49 6.17
N ALA A 220 6.56 -14.64 6.45
CA ALA A 220 5.64 -14.84 7.57
C ALA A 220 6.31 -14.78 8.95
N ASP A 221 7.64 -14.79 9.04
CA ASP A 221 8.37 -14.63 10.31
C ASP A 221 8.12 -13.26 10.94
N CYS A 222 7.85 -12.23 10.11
CA CYS A 222 7.49 -10.88 10.54
C CYS A 222 6.10 -10.46 10.02
N HIS A 223 5.72 -10.88 8.81
CA HIS A 223 4.43 -10.57 8.19
C HIS A 223 3.44 -11.72 8.39
N THR A 224 2.99 -11.93 9.63
CA THR A 224 2.15 -13.06 10.04
C THR A 224 0.91 -13.26 9.16
N SER A 225 0.82 -14.41 8.50
CA SER A 225 -0.25 -14.78 7.56
C SER A 225 -1.38 -15.60 8.18
N GLN A 226 -1.19 -16.09 9.40
CA GLN A 226 -2.15 -16.99 10.06
C GLN A 226 -3.13 -16.21 10.94
N PRO A 227 -4.41 -16.66 11.05
CA PRO A 227 -5.36 -16.07 11.98
C PRO A 227 -4.84 -16.02 13.41
N GLY A 228 -5.30 -15.01 14.15
CA GLY A 228 -4.98 -14.84 15.56
C GLY A 228 -5.61 -15.93 16.45
N PRO A 229 -5.25 -15.97 17.74
CA PRO A 229 -5.76 -16.99 18.68
C PRO A 229 -7.28 -17.01 18.86
N ASN A 230 -8.00 -15.94 18.50
CA ASN A 230 -9.46 -15.87 18.53
C ASN A 230 -10.05 -15.72 17.12
N ASP A 231 -9.40 -16.34 16.13
CA ASP A 231 -9.79 -16.30 14.71
C ASP A 231 -9.79 -14.88 14.12
N GLU A 232 -9.00 -13.96 14.69
CA GLU A 232 -8.83 -12.63 14.11
C GLU A 232 -8.16 -12.74 12.74
N PRO A 233 -8.63 -12.01 11.71
CA PRO A 233 -7.96 -12.00 10.42
C PRO A 233 -6.49 -11.54 10.55
N PRO A 234 -5.56 -12.16 9.83
CA PRO A 234 -4.14 -11.82 9.91
C PRO A 234 -3.89 -10.40 9.45
N LEU A 235 -3.05 -9.66 10.17
CA LEU A 235 -2.70 -8.28 9.81
C LEU A 235 -1.46 -8.21 8.92
N PHE A 236 -0.78 -9.33 8.66
CA PHE A 236 0.47 -9.38 7.89
C PHE A 236 1.56 -8.46 8.44
N THR A 237 1.62 -8.40 9.77
CA THR A 237 2.65 -7.70 10.55
C THR A 237 2.59 -8.19 11.98
N ASP A 238 3.74 -8.32 12.62
CA ASP A 238 3.89 -8.52 14.05
C ASP A 238 4.18 -7.22 14.80
N PHE A 239 4.19 -6.08 14.08
CA PHE A 239 4.52 -4.73 14.56
C PHE A 239 5.92 -4.59 15.17
N SER A 240 6.83 -5.54 14.89
CA SER A 240 8.23 -5.47 15.30
C SER A 240 9.03 -4.48 14.44
N TYR A 241 10.32 -4.32 14.76
CA TYR A 241 11.22 -3.41 14.07
C TYR A 241 12.45 -4.14 13.56
N ALA A 242 12.82 -3.89 12.30
CA ALA A 242 14.00 -4.46 11.67
C ALA A 242 14.71 -3.43 10.78
N ASN A 243 16.03 -3.55 10.65
CA ASN A 243 16.78 -2.85 9.63
C ASN A 243 17.06 -3.84 8.48
N LEU A 244 16.37 -3.66 7.36
CA LEU A 244 16.54 -4.52 6.19
C LEU A 244 17.71 -4.08 5.31
N GLY A 245 18.36 -2.96 5.62
CA GLY A 245 19.40 -2.37 4.78
C GLY A 245 18.86 -1.72 3.52
N VAL A 246 17.65 -1.15 3.60
CA VAL A 246 17.06 -0.41 2.48
C VAL A 246 17.98 0.75 2.11
N PRO A 247 18.31 0.94 0.82
CA PRO A 247 19.15 2.05 0.41
C PRO A 247 18.42 3.38 0.52
N LYS A 248 19.22 4.45 0.58
CA LYS A 248 18.74 5.83 0.51
C LYS A 248 17.97 6.06 -0.80
N ASN A 249 16.84 6.78 -0.75
CA ASN A 249 16.16 7.25 -1.95
C ASN A 249 16.75 8.60 -2.38
N GLU A 250 17.74 8.62 -3.25
CA GLU A 250 18.44 9.86 -3.67
C GLU A 250 17.52 10.92 -4.30
N GLU A 251 16.32 10.54 -4.77
CA GLU A 251 15.33 11.46 -5.33
C GLU A 251 14.42 12.10 -4.27
N ASN A 252 14.61 11.81 -2.99
CA ASN A 252 13.82 12.42 -1.92
C ASN A 252 14.23 13.91 -1.74
N PRO A 253 13.34 14.88 -2.04
CA PRO A 253 13.64 16.30 -1.96
C PRO A 253 13.98 16.80 -0.54
N PHE A 254 13.73 16.01 0.51
CA PHE A 254 14.17 16.32 1.87
C PHE A 254 15.69 16.54 1.97
N TYR A 255 16.48 15.91 1.09
CA TYR A 255 17.93 16.09 1.05
C TYR A 255 18.38 17.48 0.56
N ASP A 256 17.51 18.20 -0.15
CA ASP A 256 17.77 19.55 -0.67
C ASP A 256 17.19 20.66 0.25
N MET A 257 16.78 20.30 1.47
CA MET A 257 16.12 21.21 2.41
C MET A 257 17.07 21.85 3.44
N ASP A 258 18.36 21.96 3.13
CA ASP A 258 19.37 22.63 3.95
C ASP A 258 19.31 24.16 3.87
N GLU A 259 18.64 24.70 2.85
CA GLU A 259 18.36 26.14 2.72
C GLU A 259 16.86 26.49 2.94
N VAL A 260 15.98 25.49 3.07
CA VAL A 260 14.56 25.72 3.31
C VAL A 260 14.32 25.98 4.81
N LEU A 261 13.94 27.21 5.15
CA LEU A 261 13.82 27.63 6.54
C LEU A 261 12.39 27.51 7.10
N VAL A 262 12.30 27.01 8.33
CA VAL A 262 11.14 27.12 9.23
C VAL A 262 11.62 27.80 10.50
N ASP A 263 10.98 28.91 10.89
CA ASP A 263 11.35 29.71 12.06
C ASP A 263 12.84 30.10 12.11
N GLY A 264 13.42 30.35 10.93
CA GLY A 264 14.82 30.74 10.76
C GLY A 264 15.84 29.61 10.92
N GLN A 265 15.40 28.35 11.01
CA GLN A 265 16.26 27.17 11.00
C GLN A 265 16.01 26.32 9.75
N PRO A 266 17.05 25.75 9.14
CA PRO A 266 16.87 24.84 8.01
C PRO A 266 16.17 23.57 8.46
N VAL A 267 15.23 23.10 7.64
CA VAL A 267 14.45 21.89 7.91
C VAL A 267 15.36 20.67 7.98
N ASN A 268 16.33 20.56 7.07
CA ASN A 268 17.34 19.52 7.09
C ASN A 268 18.75 20.14 7.06
N PRO A 269 19.30 20.55 8.23
CA PRO A 269 20.62 21.17 8.29
C PRO A 269 21.77 20.28 7.78
N ALA A 270 21.57 18.96 7.71
CA ALA A 270 22.55 18.02 7.19
C ALA A 270 22.46 17.83 5.67
N GLY A 271 21.38 18.30 5.03
CA GLY A 271 21.15 18.17 3.59
C GLY A 271 21.30 16.72 3.12
N ASP A 272 22.05 16.53 2.05
CA ASP A 272 22.38 15.22 1.49
C ASP A 272 23.15 14.30 2.46
N ALA A 273 23.82 14.82 3.48
CA ALA A 273 24.50 14.00 4.49
C ALA A 273 23.54 13.46 5.58
N TRP A 274 22.26 13.81 5.54
CA TRP A 274 21.27 13.28 6.48
C TRP A 274 21.07 11.78 6.29
N VAL A 275 20.91 11.07 7.41
CA VAL A 275 20.66 9.63 7.50
C VAL A 275 19.47 9.42 8.40
N ASP A 276 18.49 8.63 7.96
CA ASP A 276 17.33 8.27 8.78
C ASP A 276 17.73 7.29 9.91
N PRO A 277 17.70 7.70 11.19
CA PRO A 277 18.09 6.82 12.28
C PRO A 277 17.01 5.78 12.64
N GLY A 278 15.79 5.89 12.09
CA GLY A 278 14.68 5.00 12.41
C GLY A 278 14.30 5.01 13.89
N LEU A 279 13.93 3.85 14.43
CA LEU A 279 13.59 3.64 15.84
C LEU A 279 14.72 4.09 16.77
N GLY A 280 15.99 3.81 16.44
CA GLY A 280 17.14 4.19 17.27
C GLY A 280 17.20 5.69 17.54
N GLY A 281 16.87 6.52 16.54
CA GLY A 281 16.80 7.97 16.71
C GLY A 281 15.69 8.42 17.66
N PHE A 282 14.52 7.80 17.57
CA PHE A 282 13.42 8.06 18.50
C PHE A 282 13.78 7.65 19.94
N LEU A 283 14.39 6.48 20.11
CA LEU A 283 14.82 6.00 21.43
C LEU A 283 15.89 6.92 22.05
N ALA A 284 16.84 7.40 21.24
CA ALA A 284 17.86 8.35 21.67
C ALA A 284 17.28 9.69 22.15
N SER A 285 16.11 10.10 21.63
CA SER A 285 15.45 11.34 22.04
C SER A 285 14.63 11.20 23.34
N GLN A 286 14.42 9.98 23.85
CA GLN A 286 13.62 9.76 25.06
C GLN A 286 14.44 9.94 26.34
N THR A 287 14.86 11.19 26.63
CA THR A 287 15.74 11.51 27.77
C THR A 287 15.15 11.15 29.14
N ASP A 288 13.83 11.06 29.25
CA ASP A 288 13.12 10.67 30.47
C ASP A 288 12.95 9.15 30.62
N GLU A 289 13.37 8.35 29.61
CA GLU A 289 13.37 6.88 29.62
C GLU A 289 14.80 6.34 29.40
N PRO A 290 15.65 6.30 30.45
CA PRO A 290 17.06 5.93 30.31
C PRO A 290 17.28 4.51 29.78
N THR A 291 16.34 3.59 30.04
CA THR A 291 16.40 2.22 29.51
C THR A 291 16.22 2.21 28.00
N TRP A 292 15.35 3.05 27.45
CA TRP A 292 15.14 3.17 26.00
C TRP A 292 16.34 3.85 25.35
N THR A 293 16.82 4.94 25.95
CA THR A 293 18.03 5.63 25.45
C THR A 293 19.23 4.69 25.38
N ALA A 294 19.40 3.79 26.37
CA ALA A 294 20.49 2.81 26.38
C ALA A 294 20.37 1.73 25.28
N MET A 295 19.20 1.56 24.66
CA MET A 295 18.98 0.63 23.55
C MET A 295 19.02 1.32 22.18
N ALA A 296 19.27 2.64 22.13
CA ALA A 296 19.17 3.41 20.89
C ALA A 296 20.14 2.91 19.79
N ASP A 297 21.41 2.70 20.14
CA ASP A 297 22.45 2.27 19.19
C ASP A 297 22.11 0.92 18.56
N ASP A 298 21.62 -0.05 19.36
CA ASP A 298 21.19 -1.38 18.90
C ASP A 298 19.91 -1.37 18.04
N ASN A 299 19.28 -0.20 17.89
CA ASN A 299 18.05 -0.02 17.10
C ASN A 299 18.18 1.04 16.00
N MET A 300 19.38 1.55 15.73
CA MET A 300 19.63 2.45 14.60
C MET A 300 19.28 1.77 13.27
N GLY A 301 18.58 2.52 12.41
CA GLY A 301 18.13 2.09 11.08
C GLY A 301 16.91 1.16 11.07
N LYS A 302 16.44 0.72 12.25
CA LYS A 302 15.27 -0.16 12.32
C LYS A 302 13.98 0.60 12.08
N HIS A 303 13.11 0.02 11.25
CA HIS A 303 11.78 0.55 10.98
C HIS A 303 10.72 -0.50 11.27
N LYS A 304 9.52 -0.04 11.62
CA LYS A 304 8.38 -0.90 11.93
C LYS A 304 8.00 -1.74 10.72
N THR A 305 7.81 -3.04 10.92
CA THR A 305 7.24 -3.96 9.94
C THR A 305 5.82 -3.50 9.57
N PRO A 306 5.57 -3.00 8.35
CA PRO A 306 4.24 -2.52 7.96
C PRO A 306 3.30 -3.71 7.69
N THR A 307 1.98 -3.48 7.77
CA THR A 307 1.01 -4.43 7.23
C THR A 307 1.19 -4.58 5.72
N LEU A 308 0.96 -5.80 5.20
CA LEU A 308 0.88 -6.06 3.76
C LEU A 308 -0.57 -6.02 3.21
N ARG A 309 -1.57 -5.74 4.05
CA ARG A 309 -2.93 -5.50 3.55
C ARG A 309 -2.93 -4.26 2.65
N ASN A 310 -3.60 -4.35 1.51
CA ASN A 310 -3.63 -3.31 0.48
C ASN A 310 -2.25 -2.92 -0.09
N VAL A 311 -1.24 -3.78 0.02
CA VAL A 311 0.11 -3.53 -0.54
C VAL A 311 0.13 -3.48 -2.07
N ALA A 312 -0.93 -3.95 -2.73
CA ALA A 312 -1.13 -3.89 -4.17
C ALA A 312 -2.35 -3.06 -4.61
N LEU A 313 -3.14 -2.46 -3.70
CA LEU A 313 -4.38 -1.77 -4.08
C LEU A 313 -4.07 -0.54 -4.96
N SER A 314 -4.54 -0.52 -6.20
CA SER A 314 -4.41 0.63 -7.09
C SER A 314 -5.77 0.95 -7.68
N PHE A 315 -5.96 2.20 -8.09
CA PHE A 315 -7.20 2.66 -8.70
C PHE A 315 -7.21 2.55 -10.22
N GLU A 316 -6.04 2.36 -10.83
CA GLU A 316 -5.89 2.16 -12.27
C GLU A 316 -4.69 1.26 -12.60
N ASP A 317 -4.79 0.58 -13.74
CA ASP A 317 -3.70 -0.21 -14.30
C ASP A 317 -2.50 0.69 -14.62
N GLY A 318 -1.31 0.27 -14.17
CA GLY A 318 -0.07 1.02 -14.42
C GLY A 318 0.26 2.08 -13.37
N PHE A 319 -0.56 2.23 -12.32
CA PHE A 319 -0.25 3.10 -11.18
C PHE A 319 1.06 2.69 -10.48
N THR A 320 1.98 3.64 -10.38
CA THR A 320 3.27 3.51 -9.70
C THR A 320 3.05 3.60 -8.21
N ARG A 321 3.55 2.59 -7.49
CA ARG A 321 3.59 2.58 -6.03
C ARG A 321 4.98 2.92 -5.54
N ALA A 322 5.08 3.18 -4.25
CA ALA A 322 6.34 3.38 -3.57
C ALA A 322 6.37 2.52 -2.31
N TYR A 323 7.47 1.78 -2.11
CA TYR A 323 7.61 0.80 -1.03
C TYR A 323 8.76 1.14 -0.10
N MET A 324 8.76 0.53 1.09
CA MET A 324 9.64 0.86 2.22
C MET A 324 9.33 2.24 2.83
N HIS A 325 10.10 2.61 3.86
CA HIS A 325 9.90 3.86 4.62
C HIS A 325 10.23 5.12 3.81
N ASN A 326 11.09 5.01 2.81
CA ASN A 326 11.56 6.12 1.97
C ASN A 326 11.08 6.01 0.51
N GLY A 327 10.29 4.99 0.17
CA GLY A 327 9.71 4.84 -1.16
C GLY A 327 10.67 4.41 -2.26
N VAL A 328 11.88 3.92 -1.95
CA VAL A 328 12.93 3.68 -2.96
C VAL A 328 12.55 2.64 -4.03
N PHE A 329 11.74 1.63 -3.69
CA PHE A 329 11.27 0.62 -4.65
C PHE A 329 9.89 0.97 -5.18
N LYS A 330 9.64 0.68 -6.45
CA LYS A 330 8.42 1.08 -7.16
C LYS A 330 7.49 -0.07 -7.49
N THR A 331 7.99 -1.31 -7.39
CA THR A 331 7.23 -2.52 -7.65
C THR A 331 7.36 -3.56 -6.52
N LEU A 332 6.36 -4.44 -6.39
CA LEU A 332 6.46 -5.56 -5.45
C LEU A 332 7.56 -6.54 -5.87
N GLU A 333 7.78 -6.67 -7.17
CA GLU A 333 8.83 -7.48 -7.77
C GLU A 333 10.21 -7.00 -7.31
N GLU A 334 10.48 -5.69 -7.32
CA GLU A 334 11.72 -5.11 -6.76
C GLU A 334 11.86 -5.37 -5.27
N VAL A 335 10.79 -5.20 -4.49
CA VAL A 335 10.78 -5.50 -3.07
C VAL A 335 11.16 -6.96 -2.83
N VAL A 336 10.44 -7.91 -3.45
CA VAL A 336 10.70 -9.35 -3.28
C VAL A 336 12.10 -9.73 -3.74
N SER A 337 12.59 -9.16 -4.84
CA SER A 337 13.95 -9.39 -5.32
C SER A 337 15.01 -8.86 -4.36
N PHE A 338 14.78 -7.70 -3.73
CA PHE A 338 15.64 -7.15 -2.68
C PHE A 338 15.70 -8.10 -1.48
N TYR A 339 14.56 -8.56 -0.97
CA TYR A 339 14.51 -9.57 0.10
C TYR A 339 15.24 -10.86 -0.28
N ASN A 340 15.12 -11.31 -1.53
CA ASN A 340 15.77 -12.53 -1.99
C ASN A 340 17.29 -12.39 -2.12
N THR A 341 17.76 -11.23 -2.59
CA THR A 341 19.11 -11.10 -3.15
C THR A 341 19.98 -9.98 -2.57
N ARG A 342 19.53 -9.22 -1.56
CA ARG A 342 20.31 -8.11 -0.96
C ARG A 342 21.79 -8.46 -0.71
N ASP A 343 22.07 -9.65 -0.18
CA ASP A 343 23.41 -10.08 0.23
C ASP A 343 24.18 -10.83 -0.87
N THR A 344 23.56 -11.09 -2.02
CA THR A 344 24.13 -11.92 -3.10
C THR A 344 24.19 -11.23 -4.46
N ALA A 345 23.34 -10.24 -4.70
CA ALA A 345 23.33 -9.40 -5.88
C ALA A 345 23.95 -8.03 -5.59
N THR A 346 24.01 -7.19 -6.62
CA THR A 346 24.49 -5.80 -6.49
C THR A 346 23.31 -4.88 -6.23
N TRP A 347 23.24 -4.34 -5.01
CA TRP A 347 22.31 -3.29 -4.60
C TRP A 347 23.09 -2.06 -4.13
N PRO A 348 22.48 -0.85 -4.15
CA PRO A 348 23.08 0.30 -3.48
C PRO A 348 23.31 0.01 -2.00
N ALA A 349 24.27 0.71 -1.40
CA ALA A 349 24.59 0.52 0.01
C ALA A 349 23.37 0.86 0.90
N PRO A 350 23.21 0.16 2.03
CA PRO A 350 22.17 0.50 3.00
C PRO A 350 22.39 1.91 3.55
N GLU A 351 21.32 2.66 3.79
CA GLU A 351 21.40 3.99 4.42
C GLU A 351 21.99 3.91 5.83
N VAL A 352 21.59 2.88 6.60
CA VAL A 352 22.20 2.52 7.88
C VAL A 352 22.71 1.08 7.79
N ALA A 353 24.02 0.90 7.91
CA ALA A 353 24.68 -0.41 7.83
C ALA A 353 24.72 -1.17 9.17
N ASP A 354 24.41 -0.49 10.27
CA ASP A 354 24.34 -1.12 11.60
C ASP A 354 23.04 -1.90 11.77
N ASN A 355 23.05 -2.94 12.62
CA ASN A 355 21.85 -3.69 13.02
C ASN A 355 21.08 -4.40 11.89
N LEU A 356 21.73 -4.70 10.77
CA LEU A 356 21.09 -5.38 9.63
C LEU A 356 20.52 -6.76 10.01
N GLU A 357 19.29 -7.02 9.58
CA GLU A 357 18.70 -8.36 9.62
C GLU A 357 19.32 -9.22 8.50
N THR A 358 20.15 -10.20 8.85
CA THR A 358 20.86 -11.08 7.90
C THR A 358 20.52 -12.56 8.06
N ALA A 359 19.67 -12.92 9.04
CA ALA A 359 19.30 -14.30 9.31
C ALA A 359 18.08 -14.75 8.48
N THR A 360 17.15 -13.84 8.24
CA THR A 360 15.87 -14.15 7.58
C THR A 360 15.69 -13.51 6.21
N VAL A 361 16.61 -12.66 5.75
CA VAL A 361 16.53 -11.97 4.44
C VAL A 361 17.89 -11.86 3.75
N GLY A 362 17.91 -11.51 2.47
CA GLY A 362 19.08 -11.13 1.69
C GLY A 362 19.75 -12.25 0.87
N ASN A 363 19.52 -13.52 1.24
CA ASN A 363 19.95 -14.69 0.47
C ASN A 363 18.95 -15.85 0.63
N LEU A 364 17.73 -15.64 0.13
CA LEU A 364 16.66 -16.64 0.24
C LEU A 364 16.78 -17.74 -0.81
N GLY A 365 17.53 -17.48 -1.90
CA GLY A 365 17.76 -18.40 -3.00
C GLY A 365 16.47 -18.73 -3.78
N LEU A 366 15.47 -17.86 -3.74
CA LEU A 366 14.25 -17.97 -4.54
C LEU A 366 14.59 -17.92 -6.03
N ASN A 367 13.88 -18.72 -6.83
CA ASN A 367 13.92 -18.59 -8.28
C ASN A 367 12.84 -17.62 -8.77
N ALA A 368 12.88 -17.25 -10.04
CA ALA A 368 11.95 -16.28 -10.62
C ALA A 368 10.46 -16.65 -10.43
N TYR A 369 10.11 -17.94 -10.57
CA TYR A 369 8.74 -18.40 -10.33
C TYR A 369 8.30 -18.20 -8.87
N GLN A 370 9.21 -18.42 -7.92
CA GLN A 370 8.92 -18.23 -6.50
C GLN A 370 8.74 -16.76 -6.13
N GLU A 371 9.54 -15.86 -6.73
CA GLU A 371 9.36 -14.41 -6.56
C GLU A 371 8.01 -13.96 -7.13
N GLU A 372 7.69 -14.38 -8.35
CA GLU A 372 6.41 -14.12 -9.01
C GLU A 372 5.22 -14.65 -8.19
N ALA A 373 5.33 -15.86 -7.67
CA ALA A 373 4.29 -16.48 -6.85
C ALA A 373 4.03 -15.68 -5.56
N ILE A 374 5.09 -15.20 -4.87
CA ILE A 374 4.94 -14.34 -3.70
C ILE A 374 4.21 -13.05 -4.06
N VAL A 375 4.57 -12.41 -5.19
CA VAL A 375 3.88 -11.20 -5.65
C VAL A 375 2.40 -11.48 -5.95
N ALA A 376 2.10 -12.59 -6.63
CA ALA A 376 0.72 -13.01 -6.88
C ALA A 376 -0.06 -13.21 -5.58
N PHE A 377 0.54 -13.86 -4.57
CA PHE A 377 -0.05 -13.99 -3.25
C PHE A 377 -0.29 -12.63 -2.58
N MET A 378 0.67 -11.71 -2.57
CA MET A 378 0.50 -10.38 -1.95
C MET A 378 -0.62 -9.57 -2.62
N LYS A 379 -0.86 -9.75 -3.92
CA LYS A 379 -2.00 -9.12 -4.62
C LYS A 379 -3.35 -9.59 -4.07
N THR A 380 -3.44 -10.81 -3.52
CA THR A 380 -4.66 -11.34 -2.88
C THR A 380 -5.04 -10.64 -1.59
N LEU A 381 -4.15 -9.83 -1.01
CA LEU A 381 -4.34 -9.10 0.26
C LEU A 381 -5.02 -7.73 0.08
N THR A 382 -5.58 -7.50 -1.10
CA THR A 382 -6.22 -6.26 -1.54
C THR A 382 -7.70 -6.29 -1.20
N ASP A 383 -8.17 -5.34 -0.39
CA ASP A 383 -9.58 -5.19 -0.02
C ASP A 383 -10.49 -4.84 -1.21
N GLY A 384 -11.78 -5.12 -1.05
CA GLY A 384 -12.78 -4.86 -2.09
C GLY A 384 -12.84 -5.96 -3.14
N TYR A 385 -12.36 -7.17 -2.82
CA TYR A 385 -12.51 -8.32 -3.70
C TYR A 385 -14.00 -8.63 -3.91
N ASP A 386 -14.43 -8.63 -5.16
CA ASP A 386 -15.80 -8.94 -5.52
C ASP A 386 -15.95 -10.46 -5.67
N LEU A 387 -16.59 -11.09 -4.69
CA LEU A 387 -16.92 -12.51 -4.73
C LEU A 387 -17.82 -12.90 -5.91
N PHE A 388 -18.53 -11.93 -6.48
CA PHE A 388 -19.63 -12.17 -7.42
C PHE A 388 -19.42 -11.50 -8.78
N ASN A 389 -18.19 -11.10 -9.09
CA ASN A 389 -17.87 -10.45 -10.35
C ASN A 389 -16.39 -10.64 -10.69
N LEU A 390 -15.92 -11.88 -10.68
CA LEU A 390 -14.57 -12.16 -11.19
C LEU A 390 -14.62 -12.07 -12.72
N PRO A 391 -13.66 -11.37 -13.35
CA PRO A 391 -13.52 -11.42 -14.80
C PRO A 391 -13.36 -12.88 -15.26
N GLY A 392 -14.37 -13.40 -15.95
CA GLY A 392 -14.41 -14.80 -16.40
C GLY A 392 -15.26 -15.75 -15.56
N ASP A 393 -15.68 -15.37 -14.34
CA ASP A 393 -16.63 -16.13 -13.50
C ASP A 393 -18.05 -15.73 -13.88
N PHE A 394 -18.50 -16.28 -15.01
CA PHE A 394 -19.84 -16.00 -15.51
C PHE A 394 -20.90 -16.74 -14.72
N SER A 395 -20.58 -17.92 -14.17
CA SER A 395 -21.51 -18.72 -13.36
C SER A 395 -21.74 -18.12 -11.97
N ASN A 396 -20.90 -17.15 -11.59
CA ASN A 396 -20.96 -16.39 -10.35
C ASN A 396 -20.78 -17.28 -9.10
N ASP A 397 -19.92 -18.28 -9.21
CA ASP A 397 -19.66 -19.27 -8.17
C ASP A 397 -18.34 -19.05 -7.42
N GLY A 398 -17.61 -17.98 -7.78
CA GLY A 398 -16.35 -17.57 -7.17
C GLY A 398 -15.13 -18.27 -7.77
N VAL A 399 -15.29 -19.04 -8.85
CA VAL A 399 -14.22 -19.77 -9.55
C VAL A 399 -14.28 -19.42 -11.04
N VAL A 400 -13.11 -19.29 -11.69
CA VAL A 400 -13.04 -19.22 -13.16
C VAL A 400 -12.64 -20.61 -13.67
N ASP A 401 -13.60 -21.38 -14.16
CA ASP A 401 -13.39 -22.72 -14.71
C ASP A 401 -14.33 -23.04 -15.90
N SER A 402 -14.40 -24.31 -16.31
CA SER A 402 -15.23 -24.71 -17.45
C SER A 402 -16.74 -24.53 -17.21
N TYR A 403 -17.20 -24.44 -15.96
CA TYR A 403 -18.61 -24.20 -15.65
C TYR A 403 -19.06 -22.78 -16.04
N ASP A 404 -18.14 -21.82 -16.12
CA ASP A 404 -18.42 -20.47 -16.62
C ASP A 404 -18.70 -20.40 -18.13
N LEU A 405 -18.32 -21.44 -18.88
CA LEU A 405 -18.68 -21.58 -20.28
C LEU A 405 -20.11 -22.05 -20.46
N ASP A 406 -20.49 -23.03 -19.65
CA ASP A 406 -21.70 -23.83 -19.82
C ASP A 406 -22.88 -23.35 -18.97
N ASP A 407 -22.70 -22.30 -18.16
CA ASP A 407 -23.80 -21.73 -17.38
C ASP A 407 -24.95 -21.32 -18.33
N PRO A 408 -26.16 -21.88 -18.14
CA PRO A 408 -27.26 -21.74 -19.08
C PRO A 408 -27.89 -20.34 -19.11
N LEU A 409 -27.54 -19.47 -18.17
CA LEU A 409 -28.09 -18.12 -18.03
C LEU A 409 -27.03 -17.03 -18.24
N LEU A 410 -25.81 -17.27 -17.80
CA LEU A 410 -24.75 -16.27 -17.71
C LEU A 410 -23.50 -16.64 -18.50
N GLY A 411 -23.34 -17.91 -18.89
CA GLY A 411 -22.16 -18.39 -19.63
C GLY A 411 -22.00 -17.77 -21.02
N TRP A 412 -20.83 -17.90 -21.61
CA TRP A 412 -20.45 -17.28 -22.90
C TRP A 412 -21.48 -17.49 -24.01
N ASN A 413 -21.99 -18.72 -24.14
CA ASN A 413 -22.99 -19.04 -25.15
C ASN A 413 -24.33 -18.35 -24.86
N ALA A 414 -24.73 -18.27 -23.58
CA ALA A 414 -25.97 -17.61 -23.16
C ALA A 414 -25.91 -16.08 -23.31
N ARG A 415 -24.77 -15.45 -22.99
CA ARG A 415 -24.59 -13.98 -23.05
C ARG A 415 -24.27 -13.46 -24.45
N LEU A 416 -23.41 -14.16 -25.19
CA LEU A 416 -22.82 -13.67 -26.44
C LEU A 416 -23.12 -14.56 -27.66
N GLY A 417 -23.75 -15.73 -27.47
CA GLY A 417 -24.00 -16.68 -28.56
C GLY A 417 -22.73 -17.33 -29.10
N LEU A 418 -21.64 -17.31 -28.32
CA LEU A 418 -20.34 -17.84 -28.68
C LEU A 418 -20.03 -19.07 -27.80
N ASP A 419 -19.83 -20.21 -28.45
CA ASP A 419 -19.32 -21.43 -27.82
C ASP A 419 -17.80 -21.46 -28.01
N LEU A 420 -17.06 -21.06 -26.97
CA LEU A 420 -15.61 -21.20 -26.95
C LEU A 420 -15.31 -22.67 -26.61
N ALA A 421 -14.72 -23.40 -27.57
CA ALA A 421 -14.23 -24.74 -27.28
C ALA A 421 -13.23 -24.68 -26.10
N GLY A 422 -13.26 -25.66 -25.19
CA GLY A 422 -12.52 -25.59 -23.92
C GLY A 422 -11.02 -25.27 -24.04
N SER A 423 -10.36 -25.56 -25.16
CA SER A 423 -8.98 -25.13 -25.41
C SER A 423 -8.82 -23.63 -25.60
N ASP A 424 -9.79 -22.96 -26.24
CA ASP A 424 -9.77 -21.53 -26.53
C ASP A 424 -10.10 -20.73 -25.27
N PHE A 425 -10.99 -21.26 -24.41
CA PHE A 425 -11.22 -20.71 -23.07
C PHE A 425 -9.98 -20.83 -22.18
N LEU A 426 -9.31 -21.98 -22.16
CA LEU A 426 -8.07 -22.15 -21.39
C LEU A 426 -6.95 -21.22 -21.91
N LEU A 427 -6.90 -20.98 -23.22
CA LEU A 427 -5.96 -20.02 -23.81
C LEU A 427 -6.31 -18.58 -23.42
N TRP A 428 -7.59 -18.20 -23.46
CA TRP A 428 -8.07 -16.91 -22.98
C TRP A 428 -7.80 -16.74 -21.50
N GLN A 429 -8.11 -17.74 -20.67
CA GLN A 429 -7.87 -17.76 -19.23
C GLN A 429 -6.39 -17.53 -18.94
N GLN A 430 -5.49 -18.27 -19.58
CA GLN A 430 -4.04 -18.09 -19.42
C GLN A 430 -3.58 -16.69 -19.82
N GLN A 431 -4.16 -16.12 -20.88
CA GLN A 431 -3.86 -14.75 -21.33
C GLN A 431 -4.46 -13.68 -20.41
N ALA A 432 -5.65 -13.88 -19.87
CA ALA A 432 -6.36 -12.99 -18.95
C ALA A 432 -5.84 -13.08 -17.50
N THR A 433 -5.15 -14.16 -17.14
CA THR A 433 -4.37 -14.26 -15.91
C THR A 433 -2.98 -13.64 -16.05
N ALA A 434 -2.45 -13.56 -17.28
CA ALA A 434 -1.11 -13.00 -17.56
C ALA A 434 -1.13 -11.50 -17.89
N ALA A 435 -2.20 -10.98 -18.50
CA ALA A 435 -2.51 -9.56 -18.59
C ALA A 435 -3.53 -9.20 -17.49
N SER A 436 -3.58 -7.95 -17.02
CA SER A 436 -4.75 -7.51 -16.23
C SER A 436 -6.00 -7.84 -17.05
N ALA A 437 -6.99 -8.51 -16.46
CA ALA A 437 -8.17 -9.00 -17.19
C ALA A 437 -8.93 -7.88 -17.94
N ALA A 438 -8.68 -6.61 -17.61
CA ALA A 438 -9.17 -5.43 -18.31
C ALA A 438 -8.59 -5.23 -19.74
N ASN A 439 -7.43 -5.81 -20.05
CA ASN A 439 -6.74 -5.64 -21.34
C ASN A 439 -6.96 -6.77 -22.35
N VAL A 440 -7.62 -7.86 -21.95
CA VAL A 440 -8.03 -8.89 -22.90
C VAL A 440 -9.41 -8.52 -23.41
N SER A 441 -9.47 -7.96 -24.62
CA SER A 441 -10.74 -7.70 -25.30
C SER A 441 -11.57 -8.98 -25.31
N GLU A 442 -12.81 -8.93 -24.81
CA GLU A 442 -13.78 -10.01 -25.07
C GLU A 442 -13.75 -10.33 -26.57
N PRO A 443 -13.76 -11.60 -26.99
CA PRO A 443 -13.84 -11.97 -28.38
C PRO A 443 -15.12 -11.38 -28.98
N ALA A 444 -14.98 -10.18 -29.54
CA ALA A 444 -16.02 -9.55 -30.33
C ALA A 444 -16.31 -10.51 -31.47
N SER A 445 -17.54 -11.04 -31.48
CA SER A 445 -18.15 -11.85 -32.54
C SER A 445 -17.33 -11.83 -33.84
N PHE A 446 -16.40 -12.78 -33.98
CA PHE A 446 -15.70 -12.98 -35.23
C PHE A 446 -16.76 -13.43 -36.24
N GLY A 447 -17.29 -12.47 -36.98
CA GLY A 447 -18.10 -12.73 -38.14
C GLY A 447 -17.32 -13.65 -39.07
N LEU A 448 -17.92 -14.79 -39.38
CA LEU A 448 -17.59 -15.64 -40.51
C LEU A 448 -17.29 -14.77 -41.75
N GLY A 449 -16.01 -14.52 -42.03
CA GLY A 449 -15.66 -13.70 -43.20
C GLY A 449 -14.27 -13.09 -43.29
N ALA A 450 -13.19 -13.75 -42.85
CA ALA A 450 -11.83 -13.40 -43.32
C ALA A 450 -10.78 -14.48 -43.02
N ALA A 451 -10.93 -15.69 -43.57
CA ALA A 451 -9.80 -16.61 -43.72
C ALA A 451 -9.10 -16.36 -45.06
N VAL A 452 -8.31 -15.30 -45.19
CA VAL A 452 -7.41 -15.09 -46.35
C VAL A 452 -6.12 -14.39 -45.91
N THR A 453 -5.08 -15.21 -45.73
CA THR A 453 -3.64 -14.91 -45.90
C THR A 453 -2.93 -14.04 -44.87
N LEU A 454 -2.16 -14.68 -43.98
CA LEU A 454 -0.87 -14.14 -43.50
C LEU A 454 0.03 -15.28 -43.00
N ALA A 455 0.52 -16.08 -43.93
CA ALA A 455 1.74 -16.88 -43.76
C ALA A 455 2.39 -17.08 -45.12
N LEU A 456 3.51 -16.39 -45.36
CA LEU A 456 4.62 -16.68 -46.29
C LEU A 456 5.19 -15.39 -46.90
N VAL A 457 6.05 -14.71 -46.13
CA VAL A 457 7.14 -13.93 -46.74
C VAL A 457 8.44 -14.65 -46.42
N ALA A 458 8.71 -15.68 -47.22
CA ALA A 458 10.08 -16.13 -47.47
C ALA A 458 10.17 -16.67 -48.90
N TRP A 459 10.85 -15.91 -49.74
CA TRP A 459 11.76 -16.41 -50.77
C TRP A 459 11.18 -16.97 -52.09
N ARG A 460 11.63 -16.29 -53.16
CA ARG A 460 11.83 -16.75 -54.55
C ARG A 460 10.63 -16.81 -55.51
N SER A 461 10.46 -15.70 -56.22
CA SER A 461 10.04 -15.72 -57.62
C SER A 461 11.13 -16.33 -58.53
N ARG A 462 10.81 -17.51 -59.04
CA ARG A 462 10.99 -18.02 -60.42
C ARG A 462 12.30 -17.68 -61.17
N ARG A 463 13.12 -18.73 -61.37
CA ARG A 463 13.97 -18.87 -62.56
C ARG A 463 13.13 -19.28 -63.78
N GLY A 464 13.30 -18.53 -64.87
CA GLY A 464 13.66 -19.11 -66.17
C GLY A 464 12.58 -19.19 -67.25
N ARG A 465 12.66 -18.28 -68.23
CA ARG A 465 12.70 -18.64 -69.66
C ARG A 465 13.67 -17.71 -70.40
N SER A 466 14.45 -18.33 -71.28
CA SER A 466 15.56 -17.79 -72.07
C SER A 466 15.11 -16.84 -73.19
N ALA A 467 15.93 -15.84 -73.55
CA ALA A 467 16.86 -15.91 -74.68
C ALA A 467 17.23 -14.50 -75.23
N ARG A 468 18.53 -14.37 -75.57
CA ARG A 468 19.21 -13.40 -76.47
C ARG A 468 19.73 -12.07 -75.88
N ARG A 469 21.08 -12.02 -75.85
CA ARG A 469 22.04 -10.88 -75.87
C ARG A 469 21.80 -9.91 -77.06
N PRO A 470 22.43 -8.71 -77.18
CA PRO A 470 23.76 -8.32 -76.65
C PRO A 470 24.02 -6.84 -76.19
N VAL A 471 25.11 -6.70 -75.40
CA VAL A 471 26.19 -5.66 -75.41
C VAL A 471 25.99 -4.28 -74.72
N PRO A 472 27.06 -3.68 -74.14
CA PRO A 472 27.03 -2.67 -73.08
C PRO A 472 27.58 -1.27 -73.45
N GLU A 473 27.27 -0.25 -72.66
CA GLU A 473 28.02 1.02 -72.49
C GLU A 473 27.52 1.66 -71.17
N LEU A 474 28.32 1.75 -70.10
CA LEU A 474 29.33 2.76 -69.74
C LEU A 474 28.79 4.16 -69.42
N ALA A 475 29.29 4.67 -68.27
CA ALA A 475 29.27 6.05 -67.76
C ALA A 475 27.89 6.58 -67.31
N SER A 476 27.74 7.21 -66.16
CA SER A 476 28.67 7.84 -65.21
C SER A 476 27.96 8.04 -63.88
#